data_AF-A0A9W6H8V6-F1
#
_entry.id   AF-A0A9W6H8V6-F1
#
_cell.length_a   1.000
_cell.length_b   1.000
_cell.length_c   1.000
_cell.angle_alpha   90.00
_cell.angle_beta   90.00
_cell.angle_gamma   90.00
#
_symmetry.space_group_name_H-M   'P 1'
#
loop_
_entity.id
_entity.type
_entity.pdbx_description
1 polymer ?
#
loop_
_entity_poly.entity_id
_entity_poly.type
_entity_poly.pdbx_seq_one_letter_code
_entity_poly.pdbx_strand_id
1 'polypeptide(L)'
;MTLTNLLPTLRLTLPDPLDRDRWPEYTTATTQDVVIAGVSLLRLAEWCSTPCLHTAAAVIPGTGGRPSETELTSVVVVRVEAVSARPDGGLAVRIDGDLDLVAAVTAEARLIGRVSTVRNTRVRIGAAMLELPGDVRAGDLVTVPIAGVARLHDVDPRRHPAAEAAPTATPDAPPSRCGR
;
A
#
# COMPACT_ATOMS: atom_id res chain seq x y z
N MET A 1 -11.40 6.86 -17.84
CA MET A 1 -12.45 7.67 -17.18
C MET A 1 -13.61 6.75 -16.82
N THR A 2 -13.99 6.63 -15.54
CA THR A 2 -15.05 5.71 -15.06
C THR A 2 -16.34 6.48 -14.72
N LEU A 3 -17.49 5.79 -14.67
CA LEU A 3 -18.77 6.40 -14.30
C LEU A 3 -18.72 7.04 -12.90
N THR A 4 -18.10 6.36 -11.95
CA THR A 4 -17.89 6.85 -10.58
C THR A 4 -16.92 8.03 -10.49
N ASN A 5 -16.03 8.23 -11.47
CA ASN A 5 -15.23 9.46 -11.56
C ASN A 5 -16.06 10.66 -12.06
N LEU A 6 -17.04 10.42 -12.92
CA LEU A 6 -17.94 11.46 -13.43
C LEU A 6 -18.99 11.85 -12.37
N LEU A 7 -19.56 10.85 -11.69
CA LEU A 7 -20.59 10.96 -10.66
C LEU A 7 -20.14 10.25 -9.37
N PRO A 8 -19.29 10.87 -8.53
CA PRO A 8 -18.76 10.26 -7.31
C PRO A 8 -19.79 9.79 -6.30
N THR A 9 -21.01 10.33 -6.34
CA THR A 9 -22.14 9.88 -5.50
C THR A 9 -22.51 8.42 -5.76
N LEU A 10 -22.24 7.89 -6.94
CA LEU A 10 -22.49 6.48 -7.27
C LEU A 10 -21.64 5.51 -6.45
N ARG A 11 -20.52 5.94 -5.87
CA ARG A 11 -19.67 5.10 -5.01
C ARG A 11 -20.38 4.59 -3.76
N LEU A 12 -21.51 5.21 -3.38
CA LEU A 12 -22.37 4.72 -2.30
C LEU A 12 -23.05 3.38 -2.66
N THR A 13 -23.17 3.07 -3.94
CA THR A 13 -23.94 1.91 -4.44
C THR A 13 -23.17 1.02 -5.40
N LEU A 14 -22.15 1.57 -6.07
CA LEU A 14 -21.34 0.88 -7.06
C LEU A 14 -19.87 0.90 -6.64
N PRO A 15 -19.18 -0.26 -6.66
CA PRO A 15 -17.74 -0.27 -6.50
C PRO A 15 -17.06 0.48 -7.66
N ASP A 16 -15.98 1.18 -7.35
CA ASP A 16 -15.11 1.73 -8.39
C ASP A 16 -14.54 0.57 -9.22
N PRO A 17 -14.68 0.57 -10.55
CA PRO A 17 -14.18 -0.53 -11.39
C PRO A 17 -12.66 -0.65 -11.26
N LEU A 18 -12.16 -1.88 -11.33
CA LEU A 18 -10.74 -2.23 -11.24
C LEU A 18 -10.21 -2.80 -12.55
N ASP A 19 -8.95 -2.51 -12.86
CA ASP A 19 -8.22 -3.19 -13.93
C ASP A 19 -7.75 -4.56 -13.44
N ARG A 20 -8.46 -5.62 -13.85
CA ARG A 20 -8.23 -6.99 -13.36
C ARG A 20 -6.81 -7.48 -13.60
N ASP A 21 -6.13 -6.99 -14.64
CA ASP A 21 -4.80 -7.44 -15.01
C ASP A 21 -3.72 -6.89 -14.07
N ARG A 22 -4.06 -5.90 -13.22
CA ARG A 22 -3.15 -5.27 -12.26
C ARG A 22 -3.32 -5.75 -10.83
N TRP A 23 -4.38 -6.52 -10.58
CA TRP A 23 -4.69 -7.08 -9.28
C TRP A 23 -4.42 -8.59 -9.29
N PRO A 24 -4.25 -9.22 -8.11
CA PRO A 24 -4.16 -10.66 -8.05
C PRO A 24 -5.45 -11.35 -8.50
N GLU A 25 -5.34 -12.66 -8.73
CA GLU A 25 -6.46 -13.54 -9.05
C GLU A 25 -7.65 -13.36 -8.09
N TYR A 26 -8.86 -13.54 -8.63
CA TYR A 26 -10.10 -13.45 -7.86
C TYR A 26 -10.28 -12.15 -7.05
N THR A 27 -9.67 -11.04 -7.50
CA THR A 27 -9.89 -9.74 -6.88
C THR A 27 -11.27 -9.18 -7.22
N THR A 28 -12.00 -8.78 -6.20
CA THR A 28 -13.31 -8.13 -6.31
C THR A 28 -13.34 -6.87 -5.45
N ALA A 29 -13.68 -5.73 -6.07
CA ALA A 29 -13.95 -4.50 -5.32
C ALA A 29 -15.41 -4.47 -4.83
N THR A 30 -15.58 -3.99 -3.61
CA THR A 30 -16.85 -3.57 -3.03
C THR A 30 -16.85 -2.05 -2.89
N THR A 31 -17.93 -1.45 -2.37
CA THR A 31 -17.98 0.01 -2.17
C THR A 31 -16.98 0.53 -1.15
N GLN A 32 -16.53 -0.33 -0.21
CA GLN A 32 -15.68 0.07 0.92
C GLN A 32 -14.43 -0.79 1.09
N ASP A 33 -14.28 -1.87 0.33
CA ASP A 33 -13.23 -2.86 0.55
C ASP A 33 -12.83 -3.53 -0.75
N VAL A 34 -11.68 -4.18 -0.73
CA VAL A 34 -11.21 -5.06 -1.80
C VAL A 34 -11.01 -6.46 -1.22
N VAL A 35 -11.54 -7.46 -1.90
CA VAL A 35 -11.46 -8.87 -1.52
C VAL A 35 -10.61 -9.60 -2.54
N ILE A 36 -9.59 -10.33 -2.09
CA ILE A 36 -8.68 -11.11 -2.95
C ILE A 36 -8.78 -12.57 -2.54
N ALA A 37 -9.24 -13.44 -3.45
CA ALA A 37 -9.44 -14.86 -3.17
C ALA A 37 -10.21 -15.15 -1.85
N GLY A 38 -11.20 -14.31 -1.54
CA GLY A 38 -12.00 -14.40 -0.31
C GLY A 38 -11.43 -13.68 0.92
N VAL A 39 -10.23 -13.11 0.83
CA VAL A 39 -9.59 -12.34 1.91
C VAL A 39 -9.95 -10.86 1.76
N SER A 40 -10.69 -10.33 2.73
CA SER A 40 -10.94 -8.88 2.87
C SER A 40 -9.66 -8.17 3.29
N LEU A 41 -9.26 -7.15 2.54
CA LEU A 41 -8.08 -6.34 2.88
C LEU A 41 -8.31 -5.47 4.11
N LEU A 42 -9.55 -5.02 4.33
CA LEU A 42 -9.92 -4.34 5.57
C LEU A 42 -9.72 -5.26 6.79
N ARG A 43 -10.21 -6.50 6.74
CA ARG A 43 -10.03 -7.48 7.82
C ARG A 43 -8.57 -7.88 8.01
N LEU A 44 -7.82 -7.99 6.92
CA LEU A 44 -6.38 -8.23 6.97
C LEU A 44 -5.67 -7.11 7.74
N ALA A 45 -5.99 -5.85 7.47
CA ALA A 45 -5.41 -4.70 8.17
C ALA A 45 -5.80 -4.65 9.65
N GLU A 46 -7.01 -5.06 10.02
CA GLU A 46 -7.45 -5.19 11.41
C GLU A 46 -6.62 -6.23 12.18
N TRP A 47 -6.33 -7.38 11.56
CA TRP A 47 -5.63 -8.49 12.21
C TRP A 47 -4.10 -8.34 12.20
N CYS A 48 -3.54 -7.92 11.08
CA CYS A 48 -2.09 -7.85 10.91
C CYS A 48 -1.48 -6.50 11.28
N SER A 49 -2.31 -5.49 11.59
CA SER A 49 -1.96 -4.07 11.64
C SER A 49 -1.39 -3.55 10.31
N THR A 50 -1.30 -2.23 10.15
CA THR A 50 -0.69 -1.60 8.98
C THR A 50 0.75 -1.20 9.27
N PRO A 51 1.67 -1.24 8.27
CA PRO A 51 1.44 -1.75 6.92
C PRO A 51 1.32 -3.28 6.89
N CYS A 52 0.52 -3.82 5.98
CA CYS A 52 0.45 -5.26 5.72
C CYS A 52 0.34 -5.59 4.23
N LEU A 53 0.68 -6.83 3.89
CA LEU A 53 0.74 -7.32 2.52
C LEU A 53 -0.13 -8.56 2.35
N HIS A 54 -0.71 -8.69 1.17
CA HIS A 54 -1.32 -9.92 0.68
C HIS A 54 -0.77 -10.24 -0.70
N THR A 55 -0.32 -11.47 -0.92
CA THR A 55 0.23 -11.92 -2.20
C THR A 55 -0.54 -13.13 -2.69
N ALA A 56 -0.94 -13.11 -3.96
CA ALA A 56 -1.60 -14.22 -4.65
C ALA A 56 -1.15 -14.27 -6.12
N ALA A 57 -1.66 -15.23 -6.90
CA ALA A 57 -1.26 -15.34 -8.31
C ALA A 57 -1.61 -14.06 -9.07
N ALA A 58 -0.71 -13.64 -9.97
CA ALA A 58 -1.02 -12.58 -10.91
C ALA A 58 -2.08 -13.06 -11.92
N VAL A 59 -2.82 -12.12 -12.51
CA VAL A 59 -3.72 -12.42 -13.62
C VAL A 59 -2.95 -12.39 -14.93
N ILE A 60 -3.12 -13.41 -15.78
CA ILE A 60 -2.58 -13.38 -17.15
C ILE A 60 -3.32 -12.29 -17.93
N PRO A 61 -2.63 -11.26 -18.45
CA PRO A 61 -3.30 -10.11 -19.06
C PRO A 61 -4.25 -10.48 -20.19
N GLY A 62 -5.41 -9.82 -20.25
CA GLY A 62 -6.42 -10.03 -21.29
C GLY A 62 -7.23 -11.34 -21.18
N THR A 63 -6.99 -12.17 -20.16
CA THR A 63 -7.73 -13.42 -19.95
C THR A 63 -9.00 -13.26 -19.10
N GLY A 64 -9.25 -12.05 -18.60
CA GLY A 64 -10.43 -11.74 -17.78
C GLY A 64 -10.35 -12.24 -16.33
N GLY A 65 -9.16 -12.66 -15.86
CA GLY A 65 -8.94 -13.09 -14.48
C GLY A 65 -8.31 -14.48 -14.32
N ARG A 66 -7.75 -15.08 -15.38
CA ARG A 66 -7.08 -16.38 -15.27
C ARG A 66 -5.79 -16.23 -14.47
N PRO A 67 -5.58 -17.02 -13.41
CA PRO A 67 -4.34 -16.96 -12.65
C PRO A 67 -3.14 -17.48 -13.46
N SER A 68 -2.01 -16.81 -13.24
CA SER A 68 -0.69 -17.24 -13.71
C SER A 68 -0.15 -18.34 -12.81
N GLU A 69 0.48 -19.34 -13.39
CA GLU A 69 1.13 -20.43 -12.63
C GLU A 69 2.50 -20.02 -12.08
N THR A 70 3.08 -18.94 -12.61
CA THR A 70 4.48 -18.54 -12.34
C THR A 70 4.64 -17.13 -11.80
N GLU A 71 3.66 -16.26 -12.05
CA GLU A 71 3.73 -14.85 -11.66
C GLU A 71 2.83 -14.58 -10.46
N LEU A 72 3.31 -13.72 -9.56
CA LEU A 72 2.60 -13.30 -8.36
C LEU A 72 2.36 -11.79 -8.40
N THR A 73 1.30 -11.34 -7.76
CA THR A 73 1.03 -9.92 -7.50
C THR A 73 0.80 -9.73 -6.02
N SER A 74 1.44 -8.71 -5.46
CA SER A 74 1.27 -8.34 -4.06
C SER A 74 0.36 -7.13 -3.96
N VAL A 75 -0.29 -6.97 -2.81
CA VAL A 75 -1.12 -5.81 -2.51
C VAL A 75 -0.76 -5.36 -1.12
N VAL A 76 -0.43 -4.09 -0.99
CA VAL A 76 -0.17 -3.47 0.31
C VAL A 76 -1.41 -2.74 0.80
N VAL A 77 -1.61 -2.75 2.12
CA VAL A 77 -2.54 -1.87 2.83
C VAL A 77 -1.73 -1.02 3.79
N VAL A 78 -1.88 0.29 3.67
CA VAL A 78 -1.18 1.31 4.46
C VAL A 78 -2.19 2.27 5.08
N ARG A 79 -1.82 2.87 6.20
CA ARG A 79 -2.62 3.88 6.89
C ARG A 79 -2.07 5.27 6.64
N VAL A 80 -2.96 6.22 6.37
CA VAL A 80 -2.64 7.64 6.30
C VAL A 80 -2.34 8.18 7.69
N GLU A 81 -1.14 8.70 7.90
CA GLU A 81 -0.69 9.28 9.17
C GLU A 81 -0.88 10.81 9.20
N ALA A 82 -0.73 11.48 8.05
CA ALA A 82 -0.94 12.91 7.94
C ALA A 82 -1.27 13.32 6.50
N VAL A 83 -1.98 14.44 6.36
CA VAL A 83 -2.36 15.04 5.07
C VAL A 83 -2.07 16.53 5.13
N SER A 84 -1.46 17.07 4.08
CA SER A 84 -1.27 18.50 3.87
C SER A 84 -1.64 18.91 2.45
N ALA A 85 -2.16 20.12 2.30
CA ALA A 85 -2.45 20.68 0.99
C ALA A 85 -1.15 21.04 0.27
N ARG A 86 -1.11 20.86 -1.04
CA ARG A 86 -0.01 21.31 -1.90
C ARG A 86 -0.38 22.58 -2.65
N PRO A 87 0.60 23.42 -3.04
CA PRO A 87 0.35 24.64 -3.81
C PRO A 87 -0.32 24.41 -5.17
N ASP A 88 -0.18 23.21 -5.75
CA ASP A 88 -0.76 22.81 -7.03
C ASP A 88 -2.21 22.28 -6.92
N GLY A 89 -2.84 22.41 -5.75
CA GLY A 89 -4.19 21.94 -5.49
C GLY A 89 -4.32 20.44 -5.21
N GLY A 90 -3.20 19.71 -5.19
CA GLY A 90 -3.15 18.30 -4.77
C GLY A 90 -2.97 18.14 -3.25
N LEU A 91 -2.85 16.88 -2.82
CA LEU A 91 -2.51 16.52 -1.43
C LEU A 91 -1.10 15.94 -1.36
N ALA A 92 -0.39 16.24 -0.28
CA ALA A 92 0.77 15.49 0.16
C ALA A 92 0.36 14.64 1.36
N VAL A 93 0.59 13.34 1.28
CA VAL A 93 0.11 12.35 2.25
C VAL A 93 1.31 11.57 2.77
N ARG A 94 1.40 11.47 4.10
CA ARG A 94 2.33 10.58 4.79
C ARG A 94 1.57 9.34 5.24
N ILE A 95 2.16 8.18 5.03
CA ILE A 95 1.61 6.88 5.42
C ILE A 95 2.55 6.18 6.39
N ASP A 96 2.05 5.13 7.05
CA ASP A 96 2.82 4.26 7.94
C ASP A 96 3.71 3.22 7.21
N GLY A 97 3.97 3.43 5.92
CA GLY A 97 4.87 2.62 5.10
C GLY A 97 5.62 3.45 4.05
N ASP A 98 6.28 2.76 3.13
CA ASP A 98 6.99 3.34 2.00
C ASP A 98 6.61 2.60 0.71
N LEU A 99 6.44 3.35 -0.39
CA LEU A 99 6.13 2.80 -1.72
C LEU A 99 7.29 2.97 -2.70
N ASP A 100 8.37 3.65 -2.31
CA ASP A 100 9.45 4.04 -3.22
C ASP A 100 10.33 2.84 -3.64
N LEU A 101 10.36 1.76 -2.87
CA LEU A 101 11.16 0.56 -3.14
C LEU A 101 10.38 -0.56 -3.86
N VAL A 102 9.09 -0.34 -4.15
CA VAL A 102 8.23 -1.36 -4.75
C VAL A 102 7.63 -0.89 -6.07
N ALA A 103 7.30 -1.83 -6.94
CA ALA A 103 6.64 -1.56 -8.22
C ALA A 103 5.13 -1.29 -8.02
N ALA A 104 4.80 -0.26 -7.24
CA ALA A 104 3.43 0.14 -6.94
C ALA A 104 2.68 0.57 -8.21
N VAL A 105 1.54 -0.06 -8.48
CA VAL A 105 0.64 0.30 -9.57
C VAL A 105 -0.28 1.41 -9.09
N THR A 106 0.26 2.64 -9.04
CA THR A 106 -0.40 3.80 -8.41
C THR A 106 -1.75 4.18 -9.02
N ALA A 107 -1.96 3.85 -10.30
CA ALA A 107 -3.23 4.06 -11.00
C ALA A 107 -4.38 3.22 -10.42
N GLU A 108 -4.07 2.14 -9.72
CA GLU A 108 -5.04 1.23 -9.10
C GLU A 108 -5.11 1.39 -7.58
N ALA A 109 -4.53 2.46 -7.03
CA ALA A 109 -4.63 2.75 -5.60
C ALA A 109 -6.05 3.13 -5.18
N ARG A 110 -6.49 2.64 -4.02
CA ARG A 110 -7.87 2.79 -3.55
C ARG A 110 -7.96 3.11 -2.07
N LEU A 111 -8.90 3.97 -1.72
CA LEU A 111 -9.36 4.16 -0.34
C LEU A 111 -10.27 3.00 0.06
N ILE A 112 -10.03 2.39 1.23
CA ILE A 112 -10.87 1.34 1.82
C ILE A 112 -11.28 1.71 3.26
N GLY A 113 -12.25 0.99 3.81
CA GLY A 113 -12.81 1.20 5.15
C GLY A 113 -13.87 2.31 5.22
N ARG A 114 -14.05 3.11 4.16
CA ARG A 114 -15.14 4.08 4.02
C ARG A 114 -15.41 4.42 2.55
N VAL A 115 -16.59 4.95 2.29
CA VAL A 115 -16.92 5.56 0.98
C VAL A 115 -16.62 7.05 1.02
N SER A 116 -16.05 7.58 -0.06
CA SER A 116 -16.02 9.02 -0.34
C SER A 116 -16.71 9.34 -1.66
N THR A 117 -17.56 10.35 -1.64
CA THR A 117 -18.24 10.90 -2.82
C THR A 117 -17.58 12.19 -3.30
N VAL A 118 -16.35 12.48 -2.88
CA VAL A 118 -15.58 13.62 -3.37
C VAL A 118 -14.82 13.21 -4.64
N ARG A 119 -14.60 14.17 -5.54
CA ARG A 119 -13.79 13.93 -6.75
C ARG A 119 -12.38 13.51 -6.36
N ASN A 120 -11.75 12.70 -7.21
CA ASN A 120 -10.35 12.37 -7.04
C ASN A 120 -9.49 13.61 -7.29
N THR A 121 -8.38 13.67 -6.57
CA THR A 121 -7.30 14.63 -6.77
C THR A 121 -5.97 13.90 -6.77
N ARG A 122 -4.93 14.59 -7.24
CA ARG A 122 -3.56 14.10 -7.17
C ARG A 122 -3.10 14.05 -5.74
N VAL A 123 -2.74 12.86 -5.30
CA VAL A 123 -2.16 12.60 -3.98
C VAL A 123 -0.72 12.13 -4.18
N ARG A 124 0.21 12.79 -3.50
CA ARG A 124 1.62 12.37 -3.48
C ARG A 124 1.96 11.71 -2.15
N ILE A 125 2.50 10.51 -2.24
CA ILE A 125 3.03 9.71 -1.13
C ILE A 125 4.48 9.37 -1.49
N GLY A 126 5.47 9.90 -0.77
CA GLY A 126 6.87 9.77 -1.17
C GLY A 126 7.10 10.33 -2.59
N ALA A 127 7.73 9.53 -3.46
CA ALA A 127 7.86 9.82 -4.89
C ALA A 127 6.62 9.41 -5.71
N ALA A 128 5.75 8.56 -5.17
CA ALA A 128 4.57 8.05 -5.86
C ALA A 128 3.47 9.13 -6.04
N MET A 129 2.84 9.14 -7.21
CA MET A 129 1.66 9.96 -7.52
C MET A 129 0.46 9.05 -7.77
N LEU A 130 -0.61 9.28 -7.02
CA LEU A 130 -1.83 8.48 -7.01
C LEU A 130 -3.06 9.38 -7.23
N GLU A 131 -4.18 8.79 -7.60
CA GLU A 131 -5.47 9.47 -7.72
C GLU A 131 -6.43 8.93 -6.65
N LEU A 132 -6.67 9.71 -5.60
CA LEU A 132 -7.54 9.35 -4.48
C LEU A 132 -8.57 10.46 -4.22
N PRO A 133 -9.67 10.18 -3.49
CA PRO A 133 -10.63 11.22 -3.13
C PRO A 133 -9.99 12.43 -2.43
N GLY A 134 -10.45 13.63 -2.77
CA GLY A 134 -9.87 14.88 -2.23
C GLY A 134 -10.08 15.12 -0.73
N ASP A 135 -10.87 14.28 -0.08
CA ASP A 135 -11.14 14.29 1.36
C ASP A 135 -10.39 13.19 2.13
N VAL A 136 -9.30 12.63 1.56
CA VAL A 136 -8.39 11.75 2.29
C VAL A 136 -7.90 12.44 3.57
N ARG A 137 -7.89 11.71 4.68
CA ARG A 137 -7.55 12.21 6.01
C ARG A 137 -6.76 11.20 6.83
N ALA A 138 -6.11 11.67 7.90
CA ALA A 138 -5.42 10.81 8.83
C ALA A 138 -6.34 9.71 9.39
N GLY A 139 -5.80 8.49 9.49
CA GLY A 139 -6.52 7.28 9.88
C GLY A 139 -7.12 6.47 8.73
N ASP A 140 -7.28 7.07 7.54
CA ASP A 140 -7.77 6.36 6.36
C ASP A 140 -6.84 5.23 5.93
N LEU A 141 -7.40 4.20 5.30
CA LEU A 141 -6.66 3.06 4.76
C LEU A 141 -6.60 3.16 3.24
N VAL A 142 -5.39 3.03 2.70
CA VAL A 142 -5.15 2.99 1.27
C VAL A 142 -4.57 1.64 0.92
N THR A 143 -5.11 1.02 -0.13
CA THR A 143 -4.54 -0.19 -0.71
C THR A 143 -3.98 0.08 -2.09
N VAL A 144 -2.84 -0.55 -2.40
CA VAL A 144 -2.14 -0.37 -3.68
C VAL A 144 -1.63 -1.74 -4.15
N PRO A 145 -1.96 -2.19 -5.38
CA PRO A 145 -1.33 -3.35 -5.95
C PRO A 145 0.13 -3.06 -6.33
N ILE A 146 0.97 -4.07 -6.22
CA ILE A 146 2.40 -4.06 -6.48
C ILE A 146 2.66 -5.18 -7.49
N ALA A 147 3.24 -4.83 -8.63
CA ALA A 147 3.64 -5.81 -9.62
C ALA A 147 4.74 -6.71 -9.04
N GLY A 148 4.51 -8.02 -9.01
CA GLY A 148 5.44 -8.99 -8.45
C GLY A 148 5.26 -9.25 -6.94
N VAL A 149 6.33 -9.76 -6.32
CA VAL A 149 6.36 -10.08 -4.89
C VAL A 149 6.99 -8.93 -4.13
N ALA A 150 6.28 -8.40 -3.14
CA ALA A 150 6.82 -7.48 -2.14
C ALA A 150 6.90 -8.17 -0.78
N ARG A 151 7.88 -7.79 0.03
CA ARG A 151 8.04 -8.21 1.41
C ARG A 151 7.76 -7.05 2.34
N LEU A 152 7.45 -7.36 3.59
CA LEU A 152 7.07 -6.33 4.55
C LEU A 152 8.20 -5.31 4.79
N HIS A 153 9.47 -5.73 4.75
CA HIS A 153 10.58 -4.80 4.88
C HIS A 153 10.76 -3.86 3.69
N ASP A 154 10.23 -4.20 2.52
CA ASP A 154 10.28 -3.33 1.34
C ASP A 154 9.32 -2.13 1.49
N VAL A 155 8.31 -2.27 2.34
CA VAL A 155 7.25 -1.26 2.57
C VAL A 155 7.21 -0.72 4.01
N ASP A 156 7.97 -1.30 4.93
CA ASP A 156 8.07 -0.86 6.32
C ASP A 156 9.54 -0.61 6.68
N PRO A 157 10.06 0.60 6.43
CA PRO A 157 11.43 0.94 6.77
C PRO A 157 11.66 1.00 8.30
N ARG A 158 10.61 1.01 9.14
CA ARG A 158 10.73 1.14 10.61
C ARG A 158 11.02 -0.20 11.27
N ARG A 159 10.63 -1.32 10.63
CA ARG A 159 10.97 -2.68 11.09
C ARG A 159 12.44 -3.03 10.93
N HIS A 160 13.16 -2.29 10.09
CA HIS A 160 14.61 -2.23 10.13
C HIS A 160 15.02 -0.90 10.76
N PRO A 161 15.30 -0.84 12.08
CA PRO A 161 16.34 0.10 12.48
C PRO A 161 17.55 -0.27 11.62
N ALA A 162 18.04 0.68 10.80
CA ALA A 162 19.37 0.57 10.22
C ALA A 162 20.26 0.05 11.34
N ALA A 163 20.94 -1.09 11.11
CA ALA A 163 21.80 -1.72 12.09
C ALA A 163 22.55 -0.62 12.84
N GLU A 164 22.16 -0.43 14.10
CA GLU A 164 22.72 0.60 14.97
C GLU A 164 24.23 0.49 14.82
N ALA A 165 24.85 1.59 14.37
CA ALA A 165 26.28 1.66 14.15
C ALA A 165 26.95 1.01 15.36
N ALA A 166 27.60 -0.13 15.13
CA ALA A 166 28.28 -0.88 16.17
C ALA A 166 29.08 0.14 17.00
N PRO A 167 28.94 0.15 18.34
CA PRO A 167 29.73 1.06 19.14
C PRO A 167 31.19 0.78 18.79
N THR A 168 31.86 1.80 18.26
CA THR A 168 33.29 1.78 17.97
C THR A 168 33.98 1.34 19.25
N ALA A 169 34.39 0.08 19.30
CA ALA A 169 35.14 -0.47 20.41
C ALA A 169 36.43 0.34 20.51
N THR A 170 36.54 1.17 21.54
CA THR A 170 37.79 1.78 21.96
C THR A 170 38.74 0.64 22.36
N PRO A 171 39.90 0.47 21.72
CA PRO A 171 40.87 -0.48 22.20
C PRO A 171 41.72 0.22 23.27
N ASP A 172 41.44 -0.03 24.55
CA ASP A 172 42.47 0.18 25.58
C ASP A 172 42.19 -0.59 26.87
N ALA A 173 42.91 -1.71 27.04
CA ALA A 173 43.49 -2.14 28.32
C ALA A 173 44.44 -3.34 28.08
N PRO A 174 45.68 -3.31 28.58
CA PRO A 174 46.61 -4.44 28.47
C PRO A 174 46.22 -5.58 29.42
N PRO A 175 46.56 -6.85 29.10
CA PRO A 175 46.23 -7.97 29.96
C PRO A 175 47.08 -7.96 31.24
N SER A 176 46.40 -7.97 32.38
CA SER A 176 46.98 -8.29 33.68
C SER A 176 47.52 -9.72 33.69
N ARG A 177 48.82 -9.86 34.00
CA ARG A 177 49.51 -11.14 34.17
C ARG A 177 48.91 -11.94 35.34
N CYS A 178 48.49 -13.17 35.07
CA CYS A 178 48.28 -14.21 36.08
C CYS A 178 49.41 -15.25 36.00
N GLY A 179 50.24 -15.33 37.06
CA GLY A 179 51.17 -16.42 37.41
C GLY A 179 52.40 -16.57 36.49
N ARG A 180 53.58 -16.94 36.96
CA ARG A 180 54.04 -17.53 38.22
C ARG A 180 55.52 -17.18 38.35
#